data_AF-A0A661FCN2-F1
#
_entry.id   AF-A0A661FCN2-F1
#
_cell.length_a   1.000
_cell.length_b   1.000
_cell.length_c   1.000
_cell.angle_alpha   90.00
_cell.angle_beta   90.00
_cell.angle_gamma   90.00
#
_symmetry.space_group_name_H-M   'P 1'
#
loop_
_entity.id
_entity.type
_entity.pdbx_description
1 polymer ?
#
loop_
_entity_poly.entity_id
_entity_poly.type
_entity_poly.pdbx_seq_one_letter_code
_entity_poly.pdbx_strand_id
1 'polypeptide(L)'
;ILDGDIKTKVHRLVWVQSDSVKIAKMAEKLAMPLDSALSLLRDKSDDIKLTIRVSGDVSEPDFEVSDAINAAVTYSLKKAISGYLSYAFYPYGLAYLAAEKTYDMAKKSQVGLEVVEFKPGDNALSDQSKEDVANIAKLMKRRPWVKIQICGYATDSDHLKMIELEKDKKRHSDDSLLDASLLGLAKRRASVVKSYLISVYKINAKRLTTCSPTLTDGKEQTPRVELLI
;
A
#
# COMPACT_ATOMS: atom_id res chain seq x y z
N ILE A 1 -22.78 -26.72 -17.63
CA ILE A 1 -22.07 -25.41 -17.63
C ILE A 1 -23.04 -24.28 -17.31
N LEU A 2 -22.87 -23.66 -16.14
CA LEU A 2 -23.46 -22.38 -15.76
C LEU A 2 -22.47 -21.27 -16.16
N ASP A 3 -22.94 -20.19 -16.78
CA ASP A 3 -22.21 -18.94 -16.96
C ASP A 3 -23.21 -17.78 -16.91
N GLY A 4 -23.19 -17.00 -15.85
CA GLY A 4 -24.19 -15.96 -15.61
C GLY A 4 -23.70 -14.85 -14.69
N ASP A 5 -24.23 -13.66 -14.92
CA ASP A 5 -23.98 -12.48 -14.10
C ASP A 5 -25.20 -12.18 -13.22
N ILE A 6 -24.99 -12.11 -11.91
CA ILE A 6 -25.99 -11.66 -10.94
C ILE A 6 -25.68 -10.22 -10.56
N LYS A 7 -26.59 -9.30 -10.86
CA LYS A 7 -26.48 -7.89 -10.46
C LYS A 7 -27.26 -7.67 -9.16
N THR A 8 -26.57 -7.25 -8.12
CA THR A 8 -27.18 -7.00 -6.80
C THR A 8 -26.83 -5.61 -6.29
N LYS A 9 -27.78 -5.01 -5.56
CA LYS A 9 -27.61 -3.77 -4.82
C LYS A 9 -27.88 -4.07 -3.36
N VAL A 10 -26.87 -3.87 -2.51
CA VAL A 10 -26.97 -4.10 -1.07
C VAL A 10 -26.87 -2.78 -0.35
N HIS A 11 -27.87 -2.47 0.46
CA HIS A 11 -27.93 -1.26 1.27
C HIS A 11 -27.50 -1.58 2.70
N ARG A 12 -26.61 -0.77 3.29
CA ARG A 12 -26.10 -0.95 4.66
C ARG A 12 -25.62 -2.38 4.90
N LEU A 13 -24.70 -2.87 4.06
CA LEU A 13 -24.07 -4.16 4.31
C LEU A 13 -23.30 -4.09 5.62
N VAL A 14 -23.78 -4.83 6.62
CA VAL A 14 -23.12 -5.04 7.91
C VAL A 14 -22.71 -6.50 7.95
N TRP A 15 -21.43 -6.75 8.16
CA TRP A 15 -20.95 -8.10 8.31
C TRP A 15 -21.18 -8.54 9.76
N VAL A 16 -22.07 -9.52 9.96
CA VAL A 16 -22.30 -10.12 11.26
C VAL A 16 -21.32 -11.27 11.41
N GLN A 17 -20.65 -11.34 12.55
CA GLN A 17 -19.55 -12.25 12.85
C GLN A 17 -20.01 -13.71 12.89
N SER A 18 -20.25 -14.30 11.73
CA SER A 18 -20.53 -15.71 11.53
C SER A 18 -19.26 -16.34 10.99
N ASP A 19 -18.51 -16.98 11.88
CA ASP A 19 -17.30 -17.76 11.62
C ASP A 19 -16.06 -16.92 11.24
N SER A 20 -15.35 -16.45 12.27
CA SER A 20 -14.13 -15.62 12.17
C SER A 20 -13.02 -16.25 11.32
N VAL A 21 -12.99 -17.58 11.20
CA VAL A 21 -11.98 -18.32 10.41
C VAL A 21 -12.21 -18.14 8.91
N LYS A 22 -13.47 -18.17 8.44
CA LYS A 22 -13.80 -17.97 7.02
C LYS A 22 -13.58 -16.51 6.60
N ILE A 23 -13.89 -15.57 7.49
CA ILE A 23 -13.66 -14.14 7.30
C ILE A 23 -12.16 -13.85 7.23
N ALA A 24 -11.35 -14.43 8.11
CA ALA A 24 -9.90 -14.28 8.08
C ALA A 24 -9.31 -14.79 6.76
N LYS A 25 -9.73 -15.97 6.28
CA LYS A 25 -9.29 -16.51 4.97
C LYS A 25 -9.72 -15.65 3.78
N MET A 26 -10.89 -15.01 3.84
CA MET A 26 -11.33 -14.06 2.80
C MET A 26 -10.56 -12.74 2.87
N ALA A 27 -10.32 -12.23 4.07
CA ALA A 27 -9.55 -11.02 4.32
C ALA A 27 -8.06 -11.19 3.96
N GLU A 28 -7.46 -12.36 4.18
CA GLU A 28 -6.09 -12.70 3.73
C GLU A 28 -5.94 -12.60 2.21
N LYS A 29 -7.01 -12.89 1.46
CA LYS A 29 -7.00 -12.79 -0.01
C LYS A 29 -7.21 -11.36 -0.51
N LEU A 30 -7.53 -10.43 0.39
CA LEU A 30 -7.61 -8.99 0.11
C LEU A 30 -6.32 -8.33 0.59
N ALA A 31 -5.80 -7.37 -0.18
CA ALA A 31 -4.62 -6.60 0.21
C ALA A 31 -4.91 -5.61 1.38
N MET A 32 -6.10 -5.65 1.98
CA MET A 32 -6.55 -4.76 3.04
C MET A 32 -7.67 -5.43 3.87
N PRO A 33 -7.97 -4.93 5.08
CA PRO A 33 -9.12 -5.42 5.87
C PRO A 33 -10.45 -5.32 5.10
N LEU A 34 -11.33 -6.31 5.28
CA LEU A 34 -12.61 -6.41 4.57
C LEU A 34 -13.49 -5.15 4.74
N ASP A 35 -13.57 -4.59 5.95
CA ASP A 35 -14.35 -3.37 6.20
C ASP A 35 -13.84 -2.17 5.40
N SER A 36 -12.52 -2.01 5.33
CA SER A 36 -11.89 -0.99 4.49
C SER A 36 -12.24 -1.21 3.03
N ALA A 37 -12.14 -2.45 2.55
CA ALA A 37 -12.52 -2.84 1.19
C ALA A 37 -13.99 -2.50 0.86
N LEU A 38 -14.93 -2.82 1.75
CA LEU A 38 -16.34 -2.49 1.59
C LEU A 38 -16.59 -0.98 1.63
N SER A 39 -15.85 -0.23 2.45
CA SER A 39 -15.96 1.23 2.52
C SER A 39 -15.61 1.92 1.20
N LEU A 40 -14.71 1.34 0.40
CA LEU A 40 -14.35 1.84 -0.93
C LEU A 40 -15.48 1.68 -1.96
N LEU A 41 -16.31 0.65 -1.78
CA LEU A 41 -17.39 0.32 -2.70
C LEU A 41 -18.72 0.98 -2.37
N ARG A 42 -18.89 1.48 -1.13
CA ARG A 42 -20.11 2.20 -0.71
C ARG A 42 -20.21 3.53 -1.46
N ASP A 43 -21.40 3.80 -2.00
CA ASP A 43 -21.73 5.13 -2.50
C ASP A 43 -22.21 6.07 -1.37
N LYS A 44 -22.61 7.29 -1.74
CA LYS A 44 -23.04 8.33 -0.78
C LYS A 44 -24.31 7.95 0.00
N SER A 45 -25.06 6.97 -0.47
CA SER A 45 -26.30 6.47 0.15
C SER A 45 -26.07 5.18 0.94
N ASP A 46 -24.80 4.81 1.18
CA ASP A 46 -24.40 3.55 1.83
C ASP A 46 -24.85 2.30 1.05
N ASP A 47 -24.94 2.42 -0.28
CA ASP A 47 -25.24 1.32 -1.19
C ASP A 47 -23.97 0.76 -1.83
N ILE A 48 -23.90 -0.57 -1.96
CA ILE A 48 -22.86 -1.29 -2.71
C ILE A 48 -23.53 -2.01 -3.89
N LYS A 49 -23.05 -1.73 -5.10
CA LYS A 49 -23.49 -2.43 -6.33
C LYS A 49 -22.45 -3.48 -6.71
N LEU A 50 -22.83 -4.75 -6.71
CA LEU A 50 -21.95 -5.86 -7.08
C LEU A 50 -22.51 -6.60 -8.29
N THR A 51 -21.61 -6.95 -9.21
CA THR A 51 -21.89 -7.91 -10.27
C THR A 51 -21.14 -9.18 -9.91
N ILE A 52 -21.87 -10.23 -9.53
CA ILE A 52 -21.32 -11.53 -9.16
C ILE A 52 -21.36 -12.41 -10.40
N ARG A 53 -20.19 -12.79 -10.92
CA ARG A 53 -20.10 -13.76 -12.01
C ARG A 53 -20.04 -15.16 -11.42
N VAL A 54 -20.97 -16.01 -11.84
CA VAL A 54 -20.98 -17.43 -11.47
C VAL A 54 -20.77 -18.24 -12.75
N SER A 55 -19.69 -19.01 -12.78
CA SER A 55 -19.35 -19.87 -13.91
C SER A 55 -18.81 -21.22 -13.41
N GLY A 56 -19.24 -22.33 -13.99
CA GLY A 56 -18.76 -23.66 -13.62
C GLY A 56 -19.58 -24.78 -14.24
N ASP A 57 -19.06 -26.01 -14.23
CA ASP A 57 -19.88 -27.14 -14.66
C ASP A 57 -20.80 -27.63 -13.54
N VAL A 58 -22.07 -27.86 -13.88
CA VAL A 58 -23.13 -28.22 -12.92
C VAL A 58 -23.42 -29.72 -12.98
N SER A 59 -22.90 -30.42 -14.00
CA SER A 59 -23.14 -31.84 -14.23
C SER A 59 -22.57 -32.70 -13.10
N GLU A 60 -21.43 -32.31 -12.52
CA GLU A 60 -20.73 -33.04 -11.45
C GLU A 60 -19.98 -32.07 -10.51
N PRO A 61 -20.65 -31.49 -9.50
CA PRO A 61 -19.99 -30.58 -8.57
C PRO A 61 -19.21 -31.35 -7.48
N ASP A 62 -17.88 -31.40 -7.57
CA ASP A 62 -16.97 -31.89 -6.52
C ASP A 62 -16.81 -30.92 -5.32
N PHE A 63 -17.77 -30.02 -5.10
CA PHE A 63 -17.65 -28.93 -4.13
C PHE A 63 -18.97 -28.62 -3.41
N GLU A 64 -18.87 -28.09 -2.19
CA GLU A 64 -20.03 -27.54 -1.48
C GLU A 64 -20.51 -26.24 -2.16
N VAL A 65 -21.81 -26.16 -2.48
CA VAL A 65 -22.43 -25.00 -3.15
C VAL A 65 -22.17 -23.69 -2.40
N SER A 66 -22.13 -23.74 -1.06
CA SER A 66 -21.77 -22.62 -0.18
C SER A 66 -20.37 -22.06 -0.47
N ASP A 67 -19.39 -22.92 -0.72
CA ASP A 67 -18.01 -22.52 -0.97
C ASP A 67 -17.84 -21.90 -2.35
N ALA A 68 -18.54 -22.40 -3.36
CA ALA A 68 -18.57 -21.79 -4.69
C ALA A 68 -19.21 -20.39 -4.68
N ILE A 69 -20.31 -20.20 -3.94
CA ILE A 69 -20.94 -18.89 -3.76
C ILE A 69 -19.96 -17.93 -3.06
N ASN A 70 -19.32 -18.37 -1.98
CA ASN A 70 -18.32 -17.56 -1.26
C ASN A 70 -17.14 -17.19 -2.16
N ALA A 71 -16.65 -18.11 -2.99
CA ALA A 71 -15.57 -17.86 -3.94
C ALA A 71 -15.97 -16.83 -5.01
N ALA A 72 -17.16 -16.97 -5.59
CA ALA A 72 -17.69 -16.05 -6.59
C ALA A 72 -17.89 -14.63 -6.01
N VAL A 73 -18.44 -14.53 -4.80
CA VAL A 73 -18.59 -13.26 -4.08
C VAL A 73 -17.23 -12.62 -3.79
N THR A 74 -16.27 -13.39 -3.26
CA THR A 74 -14.91 -12.92 -2.97
C THR A 74 -14.23 -12.39 -4.24
N TYR A 75 -14.29 -13.15 -5.33
CA TYR A 75 -13.70 -12.77 -6.60
C TYR A 75 -14.31 -11.47 -7.13
N SER A 76 -15.63 -11.34 -7.04
CA SER A 76 -16.37 -10.17 -7.54
C SER A 76 -16.08 -8.92 -6.71
N LEU A 77 -15.99 -9.06 -5.38
CA LEU A 77 -15.52 -8.01 -4.48
C LEU A 77 -14.09 -7.58 -4.82
N LYS A 78 -13.16 -8.53 -4.93
CA LYS A 78 -11.77 -8.24 -5.30
C LYS A 78 -11.69 -7.49 -6.63
N LYS A 79 -12.45 -7.94 -7.64
CA LYS A 79 -12.50 -7.28 -8.95
C LYS A 79 -13.07 -5.86 -8.88
N ALA A 80 -14.16 -5.65 -8.15
CA ALA A 80 -14.75 -4.33 -7.96
C ALA A 80 -13.80 -3.38 -7.24
N ILE A 81 -13.13 -3.85 -6.19
CA ILE A 81 -12.13 -3.08 -5.42
C ILE A 81 -10.92 -2.77 -6.29
N SER A 82 -10.32 -3.78 -6.94
CA SER A 82 -9.17 -3.57 -7.83
C SER A 82 -9.53 -2.59 -8.95
N GLY A 83 -10.72 -2.70 -9.56
CA GLY A 83 -11.19 -1.74 -10.56
C GLY A 83 -11.37 -0.32 -10.01
N TYR A 84 -12.01 -0.18 -8.85
CA TYR A 84 -12.16 1.11 -8.17
C TYR A 84 -10.80 1.73 -7.83
N LEU A 85 -9.88 0.97 -7.22
CA LEU A 85 -8.54 1.43 -6.85
C LEU A 85 -7.74 1.83 -8.09
N SER A 86 -7.79 1.02 -9.16
CA SER A 86 -7.15 1.33 -10.44
C SER A 86 -7.61 2.69 -10.95
N TYR A 87 -8.92 2.91 -11.00
CA TYR A 87 -9.48 4.20 -11.40
C TYR A 87 -9.18 5.33 -10.41
N ALA A 88 -9.27 5.05 -9.12
CA ALA A 88 -9.10 6.04 -8.06
C ALA A 88 -7.67 6.58 -8.02
N PHE A 89 -6.70 5.71 -8.30
CA PHE A 89 -5.28 5.97 -8.20
C PHE A 89 -4.62 6.27 -9.54
N TYR A 90 -5.23 5.97 -10.68
CA TYR A 90 -4.69 6.36 -12.00
C TYR A 90 -4.43 7.88 -12.11
N PRO A 91 -3.27 8.33 -12.61
CA PRO A 91 -2.12 7.55 -13.11
C PRO A 91 -1.05 7.19 -12.04
N TYR A 92 -1.26 7.53 -10.78
CA TYR A 92 -0.27 7.51 -9.69
C TYR A 92 -0.17 6.20 -8.88
N GLY A 93 -1.00 5.19 -9.17
CA GLY A 93 -1.14 3.96 -8.36
C GLY A 93 -0.58 2.68 -8.99
N LEU A 94 0.39 2.77 -9.90
CA LEU A 94 0.81 1.65 -10.75
C LEU A 94 1.47 0.49 -9.97
N ALA A 95 2.08 0.74 -8.81
CA ALA A 95 2.75 -0.31 -8.03
C ALA A 95 1.77 -1.39 -7.51
N TYR A 96 0.50 -1.05 -7.25
CA TYR A 96 -0.53 -2.05 -6.92
C TYR A 96 -0.78 -3.04 -8.06
N LEU A 97 -0.81 -2.54 -9.30
CA LEU A 97 -1.08 -3.34 -10.50
C LEU A 97 0.09 -4.28 -10.85
N ALA A 98 1.31 -3.89 -10.50
CA ALA A 98 2.49 -4.73 -10.70
C ALA A 98 2.56 -5.88 -9.68
N ALA A 99 2.10 -5.67 -8.44
CA ALA A 99 2.13 -6.66 -7.37
C ALA A 99 1.18 -7.86 -7.61
N GLU A 100 0.07 -7.68 -8.34
CA GLU A 100 -0.81 -8.80 -8.70
C GLU A 100 -0.13 -9.84 -9.62
N LYS A 101 1.01 -9.50 -10.26
CA LYS A 101 1.74 -10.39 -11.16
C LYS A 101 2.84 -11.22 -10.49
N THR A 102 3.21 -10.95 -9.24
CA THR A 102 4.26 -11.68 -8.52
C THR A 102 3.73 -12.18 -7.18
N TYR A 103 3.54 -13.50 -7.07
CA TYR A 103 2.91 -14.18 -5.92
C TYR A 103 3.61 -13.88 -4.58
N ASP A 104 4.88 -13.46 -4.61
CA ASP A 104 5.71 -13.18 -3.42
C ASP A 104 5.44 -11.80 -2.77
N MET A 105 4.83 -10.85 -3.48
CA MET A 105 4.56 -9.50 -2.95
C MET A 105 3.25 -9.42 -2.13
N ALA A 106 2.48 -10.50 -2.06
CA ALA A 106 1.25 -10.59 -1.26
C ALA A 106 1.49 -10.49 0.27
N LYS A 107 2.74 -10.70 0.73
CA LYS A 107 3.12 -10.51 2.15
C LYS A 107 3.20 -9.04 2.57
N LYS A 108 3.25 -8.09 1.64
CA LYS A 108 3.08 -6.66 1.94
C LYS A 108 1.61 -6.31 1.73
N SER A 109 0.81 -6.47 2.77
CA SER A 109 -0.64 -6.15 2.80
C SER A 109 -0.93 -4.65 2.73
N GLN A 110 -0.12 -3.88 2.00
CA GLN A 110 -0.26 -2.43 1.88
C GLN A 110 -0.14 -2.04 0.41
N VAL A 111 -1.08 -1.21 -0.03
CA VAL A 111 -1.08 -0.66 -1.38
C VAL A 111 0.02 0.40 -1.45
N GLY A 112 1.16 0.03 -2.03
CA GLY A 112 2.28 0.94 -2.23
C GLY A 112 2.00 1.94 -3.37
N LEU A 113 2.33 3.20 -3.14
CA LEU A 113 2.46 4.21 -4.18
C LEU A 113 3.89 4.22 -4.73
N GLU A 114 4.14 5.09 -5.71
CA GLU A 114 5.48 5.43 -6.18
C GLU A 114 6.41 5.78 -5.00
N VAL A 115 7.65 5.28 -5.07
CA VAL A 115 8.66 5.50 -4.02
C VAL A 115 9.39 6.81 -4.28
N VAL A 116 9.79 7.50 -3.21
CA VAL A 116 10.59 8.72 -3.31
C VAL A 116 12.04 8.36 -3.02
N GLU A 117 12.88 8.37 -4.06
CA GLU A 117 14.29 8.00 -3.93
C GLU A 117 15.14 9.15 -3.38
N PHE A 118 16.22 8.76 -2.69
CA PHE A 118 17.22 9.64 -2.11
C PHE A 118 18.63 9.18 -2.48
N LYS A 119 19.56 10.14 -2.56
CA LYS A 119 20.97 9.81 -2.68
C LYS A 119 21.49 9.18 -1.38
N PRO A 120 22.45 8.24 -1.46
CA PRO A 120 23.09 7.68 -0.28
C PRO A 120 23.66 8.76 0.64
N GLY A 121 23.40 8.65 1.95
CA GLY A 121 23.83 9.60 2.98
C GLY A 121 23.05 10.93 3.00
N ASP A 122 22.13 11.16 2.06
CA ASP A 122 21.42 12.44 1.90
C ASP A 122 19.92 12.31 2.21
N ASN A 123 19.30 13.40 2.65
CA ASN A 123 17.87 13.53 2.89
C ASN A 123 17.21 14.67 2.10
N ALA A 124 17.93 15.32 1.20
CA ALA A 124 17.38 16.33 0.29
C ALA A 124 16.54 15.68 -0.81
N LEU A 125 15.39 16.30 -1.11
CA LEU A 125 14.58 15.91 -2.26
C LEU A 125 15.24 16.40 -3.55
N SER A 126 15.54 15.47 -4.46
CA SER A 126 15.92 15.81 -5.84
C SER A 126 14.72 16.41 -6.59
N ASP A 127 14.94 16.95 -7.79
CA ASP A 127 13.84 17.49 -8.60
C ASP A 127 12.85 16.39 -9.04
N GLN A 128 13.37 15.18 -9.35
CA GLN A 128 12.52 14.01 -9.60
C GLN A 128 11.71 13.64 -8.35
N SER A 129 12.37 13.53 -7.18
CA SER A 129 11.71 13.24 -5.90
C SER A 129 10.60 14.25 -5.57
N LYS A 130 10.76 15.52 -5.93
CA LYS A 130 9.72 16.56 -5.75
C LYS A 130 8.53 16.34 -6.68
N GLU A 131 8.75 15.86 -7.90
CA GLU A 131 7.69 15.49 -8.85
C GLU A 131 6.91 14.27 -8.35
N ASP A 132 7.59 13.25 -7.85
CA ASP A 132 6.94 12.05 -7.28
C ASP A 132 6.05 12.44 -6.09
N VAL A 133 6.56 13.28 -5.18
CA VAL A 133 5.76 13.83 -4.06
C VAL A 133 4.60 14.70 -4.57
N ALA A 134 4.76 15.41 -5.68
CA ALA A 134 3.69 16.19 -6.31
C ALA A 134 2.54 15.30 -6.79
N ASN A 135 2.87 14.17 -7.41
CA ASN A 135 1.92 13.19 -7.90
C ASN A 135 1.10 12.58 -6.76
N ILE A 136 1.75 12.26 -5.65
CA ILE A 136 1.09 11.78 -4.43
C ILE A 136 0.18 12.86 -3.84
N ALA A 137 0.64 14.12 -3.80
CA ALA A 137 -0.20 15.23 -3.34
C ALA A 137 -1.45 15.42 -4.22
N LYS A 138 -1.33 15.31 -5.56
CA LYS A 138 -2.47 15.36 -6.48
C LYS A 138 -3.47 14.25 -6.19
N LEU A 139 -2.99 13.02 -5.96
CA LEU A 139 -3.81 11.89 -5.54
C LEU A 139 -4.58 12.21 -4.24
N MET A 140 -3.87 12.63 -3.20
CA MET A 140 -4.46 12.93 -1.89
C MET A 140 -5.50 14.07 -1.94
N LYS A 141 -5.31 15.07 -2.81
CA LYS A 141 -6.28 16.14 -3.03
C LYS A 141 -7.54 15.63 -3.74
N ARG A 142 -7.37 14.81 -4.77
CA ARG A 142 -8.49 14.20 -5.51
C ARG A 142 -9.27 13.20 -4.68
N ARG A 143 -8.62 12.55 -3.70
CA ARG A 143 -9.21 11.51 -2.84
C ARG A 143 -9.06 11.89 -1.35
N PRO A 144 -9.98 12.69 -0.77
CA PRO A 144 -9.88 13.17 0.61
C PRO A 144 -9.87 12.06 1.69
N TRP A 145 -10.41 10.89 1.37
CA TRP A 145 -10.47 9.74 2.28
C TRP A 145 -9.12 9.00 2.41
N VAL A 146 -8.18 9.20 1.48
CA VAL A 146 -6.87 8.53 1.50
C VAL A 146 -6.05 9.05 2.68
N LYS A 147 -5.54 8.14 3.51
CA LYS A 147 -4.51 8.42 4.50
C LYS A 147 -3.22 7.75 4.00
N ILE A 148 -2.08 8.36 4.29
CA ILE A 148 -0.78 7.83 3.87
C ILE A 148 0.11 7.65 5.08
N GLN A 149 0.70 6.47 5.14
CA GLN A 149 1.78 6.11 6.03
C GLN A 149 3.11 6.23 5.27
N ILE A 150 4.05 7.00 5.82
CA ILE A 150 5.32 7.39 5.20
C ILE A 150 6.45 6.63 5.88
N CYS A 151 7.03 5.66 5.19
CA CYS A 151 8.08 4.78 5.72
C CYS A 151 9.43 5.14 5.12
N GLY A 152 10.40 5.51 5.96
CA GLY A 152 11.76 5.80 5.51
C GLY A 152 12.67 4.59 5.63
N TYR A 153 13.49 4.38 4.62
CA TYR A 153 14.45 3.28 4.54
C TYR A 153 15.88 3.82 4.39
N ALA A 154 16.80 3.19 5.10
CA ALA A 154 18.23 3.31 4.86
C ALA A 154 18.79 1.95 4.42
N THR A 155 19.83 1.98 3.60
CA THR A 155 20.36 0.83 2.87
C THR A 155 21.86 0.71 3.05
N ASP A 156 22.45 -0.40 2.59
CA ASP A 156 23.90 -0.60 2.59
C ASP A 156 24.68 0.53 1.90
N SER A 157 24.09 1.15 0.87
CA SER A 157 24.68 2.31 0.20
C SER A 157 24.79 3.53 1.13
N ASP A 158 23.84 3.75 2.03
CA ASP A 158 23.95 4.79 3.08
C ASP A 158 25.07 4.46 4.06
N HIS A 159 25.16 3.20 4.47
CA HIS A 159 26.20 2.70 5.36
C HIS A 159 27.60 2.93 4.76
N LEU A 160 27.82 2.51 3.52
CA LEU A 160 29.06 2.74 2.78
C LEU A 160 29.38 4.23 2.66
N LYS A 161 28.37 5.08 2.38
CA LYS A 161 28.59 6.52 2.27
C LYS A 161 28.94 7.16 3.61
N MET A 162 28.33 6.74 4.71
CA MET A 162 28.69 7.23 6.03
C MET A 162 30.11 6.83 6.44
N ILE A 163 30.52 5.58 6.19
CA ILE A 163 31.91 5.17 6.44
C ILE A 163 32.89 6.00 5.61
N GLU A 164 32.58 6.28 4.34
CA GLU A 164 33.42 7.15 3.49
C GLU A 164 33.57 8.55 4.11
N LEU A 165 32.48 9.14 4.59
CA LEU A 165 32.47 10.46 5.23
C LEU A 165 33.14 10.47 6.61
N GLU A 166 33.16 9.34 7.32
CA GLU A 166 33.79 9.18 8.64
C GLU A 166 35.27 8.81 8.58
N LYS A 167 35.77 8.25 7.47
CA LYS A 167 37.22 7.98 7.28
C LYS A 167 38.09 9.24 7.42
N ASP A 168 37.54 10.42 7.15
CA ASP A 168 38.20 11.71 7.39
C ASP A 168 38.29 12.09 8.88
N LYS A 169 37.54 11.39 9.75
CA LYS A 169 37.46 11.63 11.20
C LYS A 169 37.80 10.35 11.97
N LYS A 170 39.10 10.06 12.13
CA LYS A 170 39.70 8.96 12.93
C LYS A 170 38.88 8.52 14.17
N ARG A 171 37.85 7.70 13.99
CA ARG A 171 37.09 7.05 15.06
C ARG A 171 36.78 5.63 14.60
N HIS A 172 37.12 4.66 15.43
CA HIS A 172 36.47 3.36 15.39
C HIS A 172 35.02 3.60 15.75
N SER A 173 34.15 3.50 14.75
CA SER A 173 32.73 3.66 14.93
C SER A 173 32.17 2.33 15.46
N ASP A 174 31.57 2.40 16.65
CA ASP A 174 30.75 1.33 17.21
C ASP A 174 29.58 1.04 16.25
N ASP A 175 29.40 -0.22 15.88
CA ASP A 175 28.41 -0.69 14.89
C ASP A 175 26.99 -0.24 15.28
N SER A 176 26.69 -0.26 16.58
CA SER A 176 25.41 0.20 17.13
C SER A 176 25.17 1.71 16.93
N LEU A 177 26.23 2.53 16.96
CA LEU A 177 26.13 3.97 16.72
C LEU A 177 25.93 4.30 15.23
N LEU A 178 26.46 3.47 14.33
CA LEU A 178 26.20 3.60 12.90
C LEU A 178 24.74 3.30 12.57
N ASP A 179 24.22 2.17 13.07
CA ASP A 179 22.83 1.77 12.85
C ASP A 179 21.85 2.83 13.34
N ALA A 180 22.10 3.39 14.54
CA ALA A 180 21.30 4.49 15.08
C ALA A 180 21.32 5.73 14.16
N SER A 181 22.48 6.02 13.55
CA SER A 181 22.65 7.14 12.64
C SER A 181 21.93 6.91 11.29
N LEU A 182 21.96 5.69 10.77
CA LEU A 182 21.25 5.26 9.56
C LEU A 182 19.73 5.29 9.76
N LEU A 183 19.24 4.75 10.88
CA LEU A 183 17.82 4.86 11.26
C LEU A 183 17.41 6.33 11.43
N GLY A 184 18.30 7.16 11.98
CA GLY A 184 18.12 8.61 12.04
C GLY A 184 17.98 9.24 10.65
N LEU A 185 18.78 8.81 9.67
CA LEU A 185 18.70 9.28 8.28
C LEU A 185 17.37 8.89 7.63
N ALA A 186 16.98 7.62 7.74
CA ALA A 186 15.69 7.12 7.27
C ALA A 186 14.50 7.91 7.86
N LYS A 187 14.53 8.19 9.18
CA LYS A 187 13.52 9.01 9.85
C LYS A 187 13.49 10.45 9.32
N ARG A 188 14.65 11.04 9.06
CA ARG A 188 14.73 12.40 8.49
C ARG A 188 14.13 12.44 7.09
N ARG A 189 14.41 11.46 6.23
CA ARG A 189 13.81 11.38 4.88
C ARG A 189 12.28 11.35 4.92
N ALA A 190 11.71 10.47 5.74
CA ALA A 190 10.26 10.42 5.94
C ALA A 190 9.70 11.75 6.45
N SER A 191 10.42 12.42 7.35
CA SER A 191 10.04 13.74 7.88
C SER A 191 10.10 14.84 6.83
N VAL A 192 11.10 14.82 5.94
CA VAL A 192 11.22 15.77 4.81
C VAL A 192 10.05 15.61 3.86
N VAL A 193 9.74 14.38 3.44
CA VAL A 193 8.58 14.09 2.56
C VAL A 193 7.27 14.54 3.21
N LYS A 194 7.04 14.18 4.47
CA LYS A 194 5.86 14.61 5.23
C LYS A 194 5.74 16.13 5.30
N SER A 195 6.84 16.80 5.61
CA SER A 195 6.87 18.26 5.72
C SER A 195 6.59 18.92 4.37
N TYR A 196 7.15 18.39 3.28
CA TYR A 196 6.92 18.89 1.92
C TYR A 196 5.44 18.76 1.50
N LEU A 197 4.81 17.62 1.79
CA LEU A 197 3.36 17.41 1.55
C LEU A 197 2.50 18.43 2.33
N ILE A 198 2.88 18.76 3.55
CA ILE A 198 2.13 19.71 4.40
C ILE A 198 2.38 21.15 3.97
N SER A 199 3.65 21.57 3.87
CA SER A 199 4.02 22.97 3.70
C SER A 199 3.75 23.47 2.28
N VAL A 200 4.12 22.69 1.27
CA VAL A 200 4.00 23.06 -0.15
C VAL A 200 2.61 22.72 -0.67
N TYR A 201 2.12 21.50 -0.43
CA TYR A 201 0.86 21.03 -1.01
C TYR A 201 -0.36 21.21 -0.11
N LYS A 202 -0.20 21.66 1.14
CA LYS A 202 -1.28 21.89 2.11
C LYS A 202 -2.11 20.65 2.42
N ILE A 203 -1.47 19.47 2.41
CA ILE A 203 -2.12 18.24 2.88
C ILE A 203 -2.29 18.30 4.40
N ASN A 204 -3.50 17.96 4.88
CA ASN A 204 -3.78 17.93 6.31
C ASN A 204 -2.91 16.89 7.03
N ALA A 205 -2.17 17.33 8.06
CA ALA A 205 -1.24 16.48 8.81
C ALA A 205 -1.90 15.23 9.44
N LYS A 206 -3.19 15.27 9.77
CA LYS A 206 -3.94 14.11 10.30
C LYS A 206 -4.08 12.96 9.30
N ARG A 207 -3.83 13.22 8.01
CA ARG A 207 -3.85 12.22 6.94
C ARG A 207 -2.46 11.63 6.68
N LEU A 208 -1.44 12.04 7.41
CA LEU A 208 -0.04 11.66 7.19
C LEU A 208 0.58 11.11 8.48
N THR A 209 0.88 9.82 8.50
CA THR A 209 1.60 9.16 9.59
C THR A 209 3.01 8.76 9.12
N THR A 210 3.93 8.60 10.06
CA THR A 210 5.30 8.14 9.77
C THR A 210 5.52 6.79 10.43
N CYS A 211 6.16 5.87 9.72
CA CYS A 211 6.54 4.56 10.24
C CYS A 211 7.76 4.67 11.15
N SER A 212 8.07 3.57 11.84
CA SER A 212 9.42 3.36 12.36
C SER A 212 10.40 3.30 11.19
N PRO A 213 11.56 3.99 11.27
CA PRO A 213 12.61 3.87 10.27
C PRO A 213 13.10 2.41 10.18
N THR A 214 13.54 1.98 9.01
CA THR A 214 13.97 0.59 8.77
C THR A 214 15.29 0.57 8.03
N LEU A 215 16.16 -0.37 8.40
CA LEU A 215 17.34 -0.73 7.63
C LEU A 215 16.98 -1.92 6.74
N THR A 216 17.39 -1.86 5.48
CA THR A 216 17.16 -2.97 4.53
C THR A 216 18.48 -3.50 4.03
N ASP A 217 18.66 -4.81 4.24
CA ASP A 217 19.82 -5.56 3.78
C ASP A 217 19.51 -6.08 2.37
N GLY A 218 20.01 -5.41 1.34
CA GLY A 218 19.67 -5.74 -0.03
C GLY A 218 20.50 -4.94 -1.03
N LYS A 219 21.34 -5.65 -1.78
CA LYS A 219 22.32 -5.08 -2.74
C LYS A 219 21.72 -4.21 -3.85
N GLU A 220 20.41 -4.28 -4.08
CA GLU A 220 19.72 -3.56 -5.17
C GLU A 220 18.70 -2.53 -4.69
N GLN A 221 18.53 -2.33 -3.38
CA GLN A 221 17.55 -1.36 -2.89
C GLN A 221 18.17 0.03 -2.77
N THR A 222 17.54 1.02 -3.42
CA THR A 222 17.91 2.43 -3.27
C THR A 222 17.42 2.99 -1.93
N PRO A 223 18.16 3.96 -1.34
CA PRO A 223 17.65 4.70 -0.20
C PRO A 223 16.38 5.44 -0.58
N ARG A 224 15.30 5.27 0.18
CA ARG A 224 13.97 5.71 -0.28
C ARG A 224 12.99 5.98 0.86
N VAL A 225 11.88 6.58 0.48
CA VAL A 225 10.65 6.65 1.27
C VAL A 225 9.53 5.96 0.51
N GLU A 226 8.89 4.98 1.14
CA GLU A 226 7.67 4.33 0.63
C GLU A 226 6.44 5.04 1.20
N LEU A 227 5.42 5.24 0.36
CA LEU A 227 4.15 5.85 0.74
C LEU A 227 3.05 4.80 0.59
N LEU A 228 2.49 4.41 1.72
CA LEU A 228 1.59 3.26 1.87
C LEU A 228 0.21 3.76 2.29
N ILE A 229 -0.86 3.17 1.74
CA ILE A 229 -2.26 3.50 2.07
C ILE A 229 -2.81 2.50 3.08
#